data_AF-A0A3M7CVT3-F1
#
_entry.id   AF-A0A3M7CVT3-F1
#
_cell.length_a   1.000
_cell.length_b   1.000
_cell.length_c   1.000
_cell.angle_alpha   90.00
_cell.angle_beta   90.00
_cell.angle_gamma   90.00
#
_symmetry.space_group_name_H-M   'P 1'
#
loop_
_entity.id
_entity.type
_entity.pdbx_description
1 polymer ?
#
loop_
_entity_poly.entity_id
_entity_poly.type
_entity_poly.pdbx_seq_one_letter_code
_entity_poly.pdbx_strand_id
1 'polypeptide(L)'
;MDMHPELTELDRIVLTDLLQDVGQKSNTESRSPEKVVASSLPAKDASNTVTDQVDTKDAIARLKALNTQKDSAFQPTIFTAWDSKDISPAINKHVVQPYSRFAQGVVRHPTDVVFLTHLLLYRILNSSWAWLDKTFPYVLEPLMGHTWDSYYYHHVKHHHVEGNGPGDLSSTIRYQRDDIGHFLHYVGRFMFFIWFELPLYFIQRKKYNLGVRAFLSEISSYAFMYGMWRWNPKPATFIFLLPFFLLRIGLMVGNWGQHALVDELEPDSDYRSSITLIDVPSNRYSFNDGYHTAHHLNPRRHWREHPAHFLQSKTTYAGNGALVFTNIDYIMLTITLLRKDYMYLADRLVPIGNQIGMSKVEIANMLKTKTRAFTEADIKKRFK
;
A
#
# COMPACT_ATOMS: atom_id res chain seq x y z
N MET A 1 8.75 -18.77 8.61
CA MET A 1 8.79 -17.30 8.59
C MET A 1 8.54 -16.81 10.00
N ASP A 2 9.46 -16.03 10.54
CA ASP A 2 9.30 -15.44 11.88
C ASP A 2 8.52 -14.13 11.75
N MET A 3 7.46 -13.97 12.55
CA MET A 3 6.69 -12.72 12.61
C MET A 3 7.48 -11.67 13.40
N HIS A 4 7.48 -10.42 12.94
CA HIS A 4 8.08 -9.33 13.70
C HIS A 4 7.37 -9.16 15.06
N PRO A 5 8.10 -8.90 16.15
CA PRO A 5 7.49 -8.75 17.47
C PRO A 5 6.50 -7.57 17.53
N GLU A 6 6.78 -6.51 16.78
CA GLU A 6 5.96 -5.30 16.69
C GLU A 6 4.91 -5.35 15.57
N LEU A 7 4.55 -6.55 15.12
CA LEU A 7 3.47 -6.74 14.15
C LEU A 7 2.13 -6.22 14.70
N THR A 8 1.40 -5.45 13.87
CA THR A 8 0.06 -4.97 14.21
C THR A 8 -0.88 -6.16 14.46
N GLU A 9 -1.90 -5.99 15.30
CA GLU A 9 -2.87 -7.08 15.56
C GLU A 9 -3.56 -7.53 14.26
N LEU A 10 -3.87 -6.59 13.37
CA LEU A 10 -4.53 -6.87 12.08
C LEU A 10 -3.64 -7.75 11.19
N ASP A 11 -2.37 -7.38 11.00
CA ASP A 11 -1.45 -8.16 10.18
C ASP A 11 -1.13 -9.51 10.80
N ARG A 12 -1.08 -9.61 12.13
CA ARG A 12 -0.90 -10.90 12.82
C ARG A 12 -2.03 -11.86 12.50
N ILE A 13 -3.28 -11.38 12.50
CA ILE A 13 -4.44 -12.20 12.15
C ILE A 13 -4.34 -12.67 10.70
N VAL A 14 -4.05 -11.75 9.76
CA VAL A 14 -3.94 -12.08 8.32
C VAL A 14 -2.78 -13.04 8.06
N LEU A 15 -1.59 -12.76 8.58
CA LEU A 15 -0.41 -13.59 8.34
C LEU A 15 -0.54 -14.98 8.96
N THR A 16 -1.18 -15.10 10.13
CA THR A 16 -1.45 -16.41 10.74
C THR A 16 -2.37 -17.25 9.87
N ASP A 17 -3.45 -16.66 9.34
CA ASP A 17 -4.38 -17.32 8.41
C ASP A 17 -3.66 -17.79 7.13
N LEU A 18 -2.82 -16.94 6.53
CA LEU A 18 -2.05 -17.32 5.34
C LEU A 18 -1.04 -18.44 5.61
N LEU A 19 -0.33 -18.39 6.75
CA LEU A 19 0.64 -19.42 7.10
C LEU A 19 -0.01 -20.76 7.44
N GLN A 20 -1.26 -20.75 7.94
CA GLN A 20 -2.04 -21.96 8.15
C GLN A 20 -2.34 -22.66 6.82
N ASP A 21 -2.77 -21.93 5.78
CA ASP A 21 -3.01 -22.47 4.44
C ASP A 21 -1.75 -23.17 3.89
N VAL A 22 -0.57 -22.55 4.08
CA VAL A 22 0.72 -23.12 3.65
C VAL A 22 1.04 -24.41 4.42
N GLY A 23 0.85 -24.40 5.75
CA GLY A 23 1.11 -25.56 6.60
C GLY A 23 0.20 -26.76 6.29
N GLN A 24 -1.10 -26.52 6.08
CA GLN A 24 -2.07 -27.56 5.76
C GLN A 24 -1.78 -28.25 4.42
N LYS A 25 -1.47 -27.47 3.38
CA LYS A 25 -1.17 -28.03 2.05
C LYS A 25 0.13 -28.85 2.07
N SER A 26 1.16 -28.38 2.78
CA SER A 26 2.40 -29.13 2.97
C SER A 26 2.20 -30.46 3.72
N ASN A 27 1.29 -30.50 4.71
CA ASN A 27 0.92 -31.73 5.42
C ASN A 27 0.09 -32.70 4.57
N THR A 28 -0.68 -32.19 3.61
CA THR A 28 -1.48 -33.02 2.70
C THR A 28 -0.58 -33.68 1.65
N GLU A 29 0.41 -32.93 1.14
CA GLU A 29 1.41 -33.43 0.20
C GLU A 29 2.38 -34.44 0.87
N SER A 30 2.77 -34.24 2.15
CA SER A 30 3.66 -35.16 2.86
C SER A 30 3.00 -36.47 3.33
N ARG A 31 1.66 -36.49 3.48
CA ARG A 31 0.88 -37.70 3.81
C ARG A 31 0.61 -38.61 2.61
N SER A 32 1.11 -38.27 1.42
CA SER A 32 0.96 -39.10 0.22
C SER A 32 2.24 -39.87 -0.10
N PRO A 33 2.39 -41.12 0.39
CA PRO A 33 3.07 -42.14 -0.40
C PRO A 33 2.40 -43.51 -0.31
N GLU A 34 1.91 -44.03 -1.44
CA GLU A 34 2.18 -45.39 -1.98
C GLU A 34 1.11 -45.80 -2.99
N LYS A 35 1.58 -46.32 -4.13
CA LYS A 35 0.76 -46.97 -5.15
C LYS A 35 -0.01 -48.13 -4.51
N VAL A 36 -1.33 -48.01 -4.41
CA VAL A 36 -2.21 -49.19 -4.26
C VAL A 36 -3.05 -49.33 -5.52
N VAL A 37 -2.92 -50.50 -6.11
CA VAL A 37 -3.59 -50.97 -7.32
C VAL A 37 -5.12 -50.97 -7.11
N ALA A 38 -5.81 -50.59 -8.19
CA ALA A 38 -7.25 -50.57 -8.43
C ALA A 38 -8.18 -51.37 -7.49
N SER A 39 -9.20 -50.70 -6.96
CA SER A 39 -10.59 -51.17 -7.06
C SER A 39 -11.59 -50.02 -6.84
N SER A 40 -12.62 -50.01 -7.67
CA SER A 40 -13.73 -49.06 -7.80
C SER A 40 -14.58 -48.84 -6.54
N LEU A 41 -14.90 -47.58 -6.23
CA LEU A 41 -16.21 -47.01 -5.81
C LEU A 41 -16.01 -45.52 -5.39
N PRO A 42 -17.06 -44.65 -5.43
CA PRO A 42 -16.87 -43.21 -5.38
C PRO A 42 -16.75 -42.70 -3.93
N ALA A 43 -15.59 -42.14 -3.57
CA ALA A 43 -15.40 -41.49 -2.28
C ALA A 43 -15.67 -39.99 -2.40
N LYS A 44 -16.55 -39.50 -1.53
CA LYS A 44 -16.86 -38.09 -1.27
C LYS A 44 -15.66 -37.41 -0.60
N ASP A 45 -14.91 -36.60 -1.34
CA ASP A 45 -13.99 -35.62 -0.75
C ASP A 45 -14.71 -34.28 -0.58
N ALA A 46 -15.26 -34.07 0.62
CA ALA A 46 -15.88 -32.81 1.03
C ALA A 46 -15.52 -32.39 2.48
N SER A 47 -14.57 -33.06 3.15
CA SER A 47 -14.31 -32.80 4.57
C SER A 47 -13.24 -31.75 4.86
N ASN A 48 -12.35 -31.42 3.92
CA ASN A 48 -11.27 -30.45 4.18
C ASN A 48 -11.69 -28.99 3.93
N THR A 49 -12.65 -28.74 3.03
CA THR A 49 -13.13 -27.37 2.74
C THR A 49 -13.95 -26.75 3.87
N VAL A 50 -14.51 -27.54 4.79
CA VAL A 50 -15.39 -27.05 5.85
C VAL A 50 -14.60 -26.48 7.02
N THR A 51 -13.52 -27.12 7.45
CA THR A 51 -12.66 -26.63 8.54
C THR A 51 -11.87 -25.38 8.14
N ASP A 52 -11.34 -25.35 6.92
CA ASP A 52 -10.54 -24.21 6.42
C ASP A 52 -11.37 -22.93 6.29
N GLN A 53 -12.65 -23.09 5.91
CA GLN A 53 -13.58 -21.97 5.90
C GLN A 53 -13.94 -21.46 7.29
N VAL A 54 -13.88 -22.29 8.34
CA VAL A 54 -14.25 -21.87 9.70
C VAL A 54 -13.16 -20.97 10.28
N ASP A 55 -11.89 -21.35 10.15
CA ASP A 55 -10.77 -20.56 10.69
C ASP A 55 -10.62 -19.21 9.96
N THR A 56 -10.71 -19.17 8.62
CA THR A 56 -10.69 -17.88 7.88
C THR A 56 -11.93 -17.03 8.19
N LYS A 57 -13.12 -17.63 8.38
CA LYS A 57 -14.32 -16.87 8.79
C LYS A 57 -14.13 -16.26 10.18
N ASP A 58 -13.52 -16.97 11.11
CA ASP A 58 -13.22 -16.48 12.45
C ASP A 58 -12.18 -15.35 12.42
N ALA A 59 -11.13 -15.47 11.59
CA ALA A 59 -10.17 -14.39 11.35
C ALA A 59 -10.85 -13.13 10.79
N ILE A 60 -11.73 -13.28 9.79
CA ILE A 60 -12.51 -12.18 9.23
C ILE A 60 -13.44 -11.56 10.29
N ALA A 61 -14.11 -12.39 11.10
CA ALA A 61 -14.99 -11.93 12.16
C ALA A 61 -14.21 -11.11 13.20
N ARG A 62 -13.02 -11.57 13.61
CA ARG A 62 -12.15 -10.83 14.54
C ARG A 62 -11.70 -9.49 13.96
N LEU A 63 -11.29 -9.43 12.69
CA LEU A 63 -10.92 -8.17 12.02
C LEU A 63 -12.11 -7.19 11.96
N LYS A 64 -13.32 -7.69 11.71
CA LYS A 64 -14.54 -6.86 11.71
C LYS A 64 -14.90 -6.38 13.12
N ALA A 65 -14.77 -7.24 14.13
CA ALA A 65 -15.03 -6.92 15.53
C ALA A 65 -14.13 -5.77 16.01
N LEU A 66 -12.83 -5.80 15.66
CA LEU A 66 -11.88 -4.73 15.98
C LEU A 66 -12.29 -3.36 15.40
N ASN A 67 -13.07 -3.34 14.31
CA ASN A 67 -13.51 -2.12 13.60
C ASN A 67 -14.97 -1.71 13.91
N THR A 68 -15.75 -2.56 14.58
CA THR A 68 -17.19 -2.32 14.79
C THR A 68 -17.44 -1.73 16.17
N GLN A 69 -17.79 -0.45 16.25
CA GLN A 69 -17.91 0.28 17.54
C GLN A 69 -18.80 -0.39 18.61
N LYS A 70 -19.86 -1.10 18.18
CA LYS A 70 -20.78 -1.80 19.10
C LYS A 70 -20.26 -3.15 19.59
N ASP A 71 -19.18 -3.65 19.02
CA ASP A 71 -18.56 -4.92 19.41
C ASP A 71 -17.71 -4.74 20.67
N SER A 72 -17.74 -5.71 21.58
CA SER A 72 -16.92 -5.73 22.78
C SER A 72 -15.42 -5.74 22.51
N ALA A 73 -15.00 -6.26 21.34
CA ALA A 73 -13.61 -6.29 20.91
C ALA A 73 -13.19 -5.04 20.13
N PHE A 74 -14.07 -4.04 19.98
CA PHE A 74 -13.74 -2.81 19.26
C PHE A 74 -12.49 -2.13 19.84
N GLN A 75 -11.52 -1.86 18.97
CA GLN A 75 -10.32 -1.13 19.35
C GLN A 75 -10.14 0.07 18.42
N PRO A 76 -10.45 1.30 18.86
CA PRO A 76 -10.19 2.50 18.06
C PRO A 76 -8.67 2.70 17.93
N THR A 77 -8.21 3.20 16.78
CA THR A 77 -6.80 3.56 16.62
C THR A 77 -6.63 4.93 17.22
N ILE A 78 -5.77 5.04 18.23
CA ILE A 78 -5.54 6.29 18.96
C ILE A 78 -4.14 6.82 18.62
N PHE A 79 -3.17 5.93 18.62
CA PHE A 79 -1.79 6.20 18.23
C PHE A 79 -1.40 5.29 17.07
N THR A 80 -0.47 5.74 16.24
CA THR A 80 0.16 4.87 15.22
C THR A 80 1.32 4.07 15.81
N ALA A 81 1.97 4.56 16.87
CA ALA A 81 3.10 3.88 17.50
C ALA A 81 2.68 2.70 18.40
N TRP A 82 1.61 2.84 19.18
CA TRP A 82 1.25 1.90 20.24
C TRP A 82 -0.14 1.29 20.03
N ASP A 83 -0.24 -0.03 20.20
CA ASP A 83 -1.50 -0.74 20.30
C ASP A 83 -2.03 -0.70 21.75
N SER A 84 -3.32 -0.99 21.95
CA SER A 84 -3.94 -0.99 23.28
C SER A 84 -3.24 -1.90 24.29
N LYS A 85 -2.64 -3.00 23.82
CA LYS A 85 -1.87 -3.97 24.62
C LYS A 85 -0.52 -3.42 25.11
N ASP A 86 0.03 -2.42 24.43
CA ASP A 86 1.34 -1.83 24.75
C ASP A 86 1.21 -0.74 25.83
N ILE A 87 -0.02 -0.34 26.16
CA ILE A 87 -0.33 0.69 27.13
C ILE A 87 -0.63 0.04 28.49
N SER A 88 0.00 0.55 29.55
CA SER A 88 -0.27 0.11 30.94
C SER A 88 -1.79 0.05 31.22
N PRO A 89 -2.31 -1.03 31.83
CA PRO A 89 -3.75 -1.16 32.09
C PRO A 89 -4.38 0.02 32.84
N ALA A 90 -3.63 0.62 33.77
CA ALA A 90 -4.09 1.79 34.52
C ALA A 90 -4.22 3.03 33.63
N ILE A 91 -3.20 3.31 32.80
CA ILE A 91 -3.21 4.42 31.85
C ILE A 91 -4.30 4.21 30.81
N ASN A 92 -4.44 2.98 30.30
CA ASN A 92 -5.46 2.64 29.32
C ASN A 92 -6.87 2.88 29.89
N LYS A 93 -7.15 2.37 31.09
CA LYS A 93 -8.45 2.50 31.76
C LYS A 93 -8.81 3.94 32.15
N HIS A 94 -7.85 4.70 32.68
CA HIS A 94 -8.13 5.99 33.31
C HIS A 94 -7.84 7.22 32.43
N VAL A 95 -7.06 7.06 31.34
CA VAL A 95 -6.68 8.17 30.46
C VAL A 95 -7.13 7.90 29.03
N VAL A 96 -6.68 6.80 28.44
CA VAL A 96 -6.85 6.52 27.00
C VAL A 96 -8.31 6.20 26.66
N GLN A 97 -8.97 5.33 27.41
CA GLN A 97 -10.36 4.94 27.16
C GLN A 97 -11.34 6.11 27.36
N PRO A 98 -11.27 6.91 28.45
CA PRO A 98 -12.10 8.11 28.58
C PRO A 98 -11.91 9.10 27.43
N TYR A 99 -10.66 9.37 27.05
CA TYR A 99 -10.35 10.21 25.89
C TYR A 99 -10.95 9.65 24.60
N SER A 100 -10.78 8.35 24.36
CA SER A 100 -11.29 7.68 23.16
C SER A 100 -12.81 7.78 23.04
N ARG A 101 -13.56 7.59 24.14
CA ARG A 101 -15.02 7.72 24.12
C ARG A 101 -15.48 9.13 23.75
N PHE A 102 -14.81 10.14 24.30
CA PHE A 102 -15.05 11.52 23.91
C PHE A 102 -14.71 11.74 22.42
N ALA A 103 -13.53 11.32 21.99
CA ALA A 103 -13.03 11.49 20.63
C ALA A 103 -13.94 10.84 19.58
N GLN A 104 -14.45 9.64 19.85
CA GLN A 104 -15.40 8.93 18.98
C GLN A 104 -16.71 9.68 18.76
N GLY A 105 -17.12 10.55 19.71
CA GLY A 105 -18.29 11.43 19.54
C GLY A 105 -18.03 12.65 18.65
N VAL A 106 -16.76 12.93 18.32
CA VAL A 106 -16.33 14.09 17.51
C VAL A 106 -15.99 13.66 16.08
N VAL A 107 -15.31 12.52 15.92
CA VAL A 107 -14.84 12.06 14.60
C VAL A 107 -15.96 11.45 13.77
N ARG A 108 -15.81 11.50 12.44
CA ARG A 108 -16.79 10.95 11.49
C ARG A 108 -16.92 9.43 11.60
N HIS A 109 -15.79 8.71 11.66
CA HIS A 109 -15.78 7.27 11.92
C HIS A 109 -15.12 7.02 13.28
N PRO A 110 -15.66 6.14 14.15
CA PRO A 110 -15.07 5.84 15.47
C PRO A 110 -13.61 5.35 15.41
N THR A 111 -13.17 4.87 14.25
CA THR A 111 -11.81 4.47 13.94
C THR A 111 -10.83 5.62 13.70
N ASP A 112 -11.34 6.83 13.45
CA ASP A 112 -10.58 8.03 13.10
C ASP A 112 -10.05 8.80 14.32
N VAL A 113 -10.14 8.22 15.52
CA VAL A 113 -9.64 8.85 16.76
C VAL A 113 -8.17 9.26 16.63
N VAL A 114 -7.38 8.50 15.88
CA VAL A 114 -5.98 8.83 15.57
C VAL A 114 -5.85 10.18 14.88
N PHE A 115 -6.74 10.53 13.95
CA PHE A 115 -6.72 11.84 13.30
C PHE A 115 -7.11 12.94 14.26
N LEU A 116 -8.10 12.73 15.13
CA LEU A 116 -8.39 13.69 16.19
C LEU A 116 -7.21 13.82 17.16
N THR A 117 -6.51 12.73 17.46
CA THR A 117 -5.34 12.75 18.36
C THR A 117 -4.22 13.57 17.74
N HIS A 118 -3.92 13.34 16.46
CA HIS A 118 -2.97 14.16 15.70
C HIS A 118 -3.43 15.62 15.66
N LEU A 119 -4.70 15.87 15.33
CA LEU A 119 -5.25 17.21 15.34
C LEU A 119 -5.13 17.85 16.71
N LEU A 120 -5.45 17.21 17.84
CA LEU A 120 -5.34 17.80 19.18
C LEU A 120 -3.89 18.06 19.60
N LEU A 121 -2.93 17.24 19.17
CA LEU A 121 -1.50 17.54 19.31
C LEU A 121 -1.11 18.83 18.55
N TYR A 122 -1.87 19.19 17.51
CA TYR A 122 -1.65 20.37 16.68
C TYR A 122 -2.70 21.49 16.84
N ARG A 123 -3.80 21.26 17.58
CA ARG A 123 -5.00 22.10 17.64
C ARG A 123 -5.79 21.97 18.94
N ILE A 124 -5.54 22.94 19.81
CA ILE A 124 -6.61 23.86 20.21
C ILE A 124 -7.23 24.39 18.90
N LEU A 125 -8.56 24.53 18.73
CA LEU A 125 -9.21 25.70 18.11
C LEU A 125 -10.69 25.51 17.71
N ASN A 126 -11.45 26.58 17.97
CA ASN A 126 -12.89 26.79 17.84
C ASN A 126 -13.32 26.95 16.36
N SER A 127 -14.61 26.79 16.03
CA SER A 127 -15.18 27.03 14.68
C SER A 127 -14.88 28.42 14.10
N SER A 128 -14.63 29.42 14.94
CA SER A 128 -14.13 30.74 14.52
C SER A 128 -12.73 30.71 13.86
N TRP A 129 -12.03 29.58 13.94
CA TRP A 129 -10.70 29.34 13.36
C TRP A 129 -10.72 28.33 12.21
N ALA A 130 -11.88 28.09 11.60
CA ALA A 130 -11.99 27.24 10.40
C ALA A 130 -11.07 27.71 9.25
N TRP A 131 -10.67 28.99 9.22
CA TRP A 131 -9.66 29.49 8.29
C TRP A 131 -8.31 28.79 8.50
N LEU A 132 -7.92 28.49 9.75
CA LEU A 132 -6.67 27.80 10.05
C LEU A 132 -6.70 26.36 9.51
N ASP A 133 -7.83 25.65 9.60
CA ASP A 133 -7.97 24.32 8.97
C ASP A 133 -7.70 24.39 7.47
N LYS A 134 -8.27 25.42 6.83
CA LYS A 134 -8.14 25.61 5.40
C LYS A 134 -6.74 26.00 5.00
N THR A 135 -6.01 26.76 5.82
CA THR A 135 -4.64 27.23 5.50
C THR A 135 -3.56 26.26 5.95
N PHE A 136 -3.83 25.41 6.94
CA PHE A 136 -2.84 24.53 7.55
C PHE A 136 -2.12 23.63 6.53
N PRO A 137 -2.82 22.92 5.60
CA PRO A 137 -2.15 22.15 4.55
C PRO A 137 -1.24 23.04 3.69
N TYR A 138 -1.71 24.22 3.28
CA TYR A 138 -0.95 25.11 2.41
C TYR A 138 0.28 25.76 3.08
N VAL A 139 0.35 25.78 4.42
CA VAL A 139 1.55 26.24 5.14
C VAL A 139 2.51 25.07 5.38
N LEU A 140 2.01 23.90 5.77
CA LEU A 140 2.85 22.77 6.16
C LEU A 140 3.31 21.89 5.00
N GLU A 141 2.52 21.74 3.94
CA GLU A 141 2.87 20.91 2.78
C GLU A 141 4.26 21.26 2.22
N PRO A 142 4.61 22.54 1.97
CA PRO A 142 5.95 22.89 1.51
C PRO A 142 7.06 22.52 2.49
N LEU A 143 6.81 22.56 3.80
CA LEU A 143 7.78 22.18 4.84
C LEU A 143 8.02 20.67 4.85
N MET A 144 7.04 19.88 4.40
CA MET A 144 7.15 18.43 4.24
C MET A 144 7.72 18.04 2.87
N GLY A 145 8.00 19.01 1.99
CA GLY A 145 8.53 18.80 0.64
C GLY A 145 7.47 18.65 -0.45
N HIS A 146 6.18 18.77 -0.12
CA HIS A 146 5.13 18.74 -1.13
C HIS A 146 5.04 20.07 -1.86
N THR A 147 4.78 20.01 -3.17
CA THR A 147 4.20 21.13 -3.91
C THR A 147 2.69 21.15 -3.70
N TRP A 148 2.10 22.34 -3.67
CA TRP A 148 0.68 22.53 -3.35
C TRP A 148 -0.20 21.72 -4.29
N ASP A 149 -1.15 20.98 -3.73
CA ASP A 149 -2.13 20.13 -4.44
C ASP A 149 -1.56 19.04 -5.36
N SER A 150 -0.25 18.99 -5.58
CA SER A 150 0.35 18.15 -6.62
C SER A 150 0.19 16.67 -6.33
N TYR A 151 0.25 16.28 -5.06
CA TYR A 151 -0.04 14.91 -4.65
C TYR A 151 -1.48 14.51 -5.04
N TYR A 152 -2.45 15.39 -4.78
CA TYR A 152 -3.85 15.14 -5.15
C TYR A 152 -4.02 15.01 -6.67
N TYR A 153 -3.47 15.94 -7.45
CA TYR A 153 -3.60 15.89 -8.90
C TYR A 153 -2.88 14.70 -9.50
N HIS A 154 -1.68 14.39 -9.04
CA HIS A 154 -0.90 13.28 -9.58
C HIS A 154 -1.43 11.93 -9.10
N HIS A 155 -1.53 11.69 -7.79
CA HIS A 155 -1.89 10.37 -7.27
C HIS A 155 -3.39 10.09 -7.44
N VAL A 156 -4.26 11.02 -7.04
CA VAL A 156 -5.72 10.78 -7.00
C VAL A 156 -6.39 10.99 -8.35
N LYS A 157 -6.00 12.02 -9.11
CA LYS A 157 -6.67 12.37 -10.38
C LYS A 157 -6.01 11.79 -11.63
N HIS A 158 -4.81 11.24 -11.49
CA HIS A 158 -4.03 10.70 -12.60
C HIS A 158 -3.63 9.23 -12.35
N HIS A 159 -2.77 8.93 -11.38
CA HIS A 159 -2.25 7.56 -11.10
C HIS A 159 -3.38 6.55 -10.85
N HIS A 160 -4.32 6.86 -9.96
CA HIS A 160 -5.46 5.98 -9.70
C HIS A 160 -6.41 5.79 -10.90
N VAL A 161 -6.40 6.72 -11.87
CA VAL A 161 -7.22 6.61 -13.07
C VAL A 161 -6.54 5.72 -14.11
N GLU A 162 -5.22 5.79 -14.22
CA GLU A 162 -4.44 5.07 -15.22
C GLU A 162 -3.90 3.72 -14.69
N GLY A 163 -3.83 3.52 -13.37
CA GLY A 163 -3.57 2.23 -12.72
C GLY A 163 -2.21 1.62 -13.03
N ASN A 164 -1.13 2.41 -13.08
CA ASN A 164 0.19 2.00 -13.60
C ASN A 164 0.17 1.55 -15.08
N GLY A 165 -0.94 1.79 -15.79
CA GLY A 165 -1.08 1.47 -17.20
C GLY A 165 -0.30 2.42 -18.14
N PRO A 166 -0.43 2.25 -19.47
CA PRO A 166 0.39 2.94 -20.44
C PRO A 166 0.21 4.46 -20.48
N GLY A 167 -0.93 4.97 -20.05
CA GLY A 167 -1.22 6.40 -19.94
C GLY A 167 -0.74 7.03 -18.64
N ASP A 168 -0.24 6.22 -17.70
CA ASP A 168 0.26 6.70 -16.42
C ASP A 168 1.66 7.33 -16.56
N LEU A 169 1.78 8.62 -16.21
CA LEU A 169 3.04 9.36 -16.16
C LEU A 169 4.04 8.82 -15.14
N SER A 170 3.59 8.06 -14.14
CA SER A 170 4.43 7.28 -13.23
C SER A 170 4.40 5.78 -13.52
N SER A 171 4.06 5.37 -14.75
CA SER A 171 4.07 3.96 -15.12
C SER A 171 5.47 3.35 -15.08
N THR A 172 5.57 2.14 -14.54
CA THR A 172 6.79 1.33 -14.53
C THR A 172 6.89 0.38 -15.72
N ILE A 173 5.80 0.18 -16.49
CA ILE A 173 5.69 -0.98 -17.41
C ILE A 173 6.67 -0.93 -18.58
N ARG A 174 7.05 0.27 -19.04
CA ARG A 174 8.02 0.46 -20.12
C ARG A 174 9.47 0.26 -19.69
N TYR A 175 9.70 0.11 -18.39
CA TYR A 175 11.03 -0.05 -17.82
C TYR A 175 11.35 -1.51 -17.52
N GLN A 176 12.64 -1.85 -17.59
CA GLN A 176 13.17 -3.08 -17.00
C GLN A 176 13.30 -2.81 -15.50
N ARG A 177 12.43 -3.43 -14.69
CA ARG A 177 12.13 -2.98 -13.32
C ARG A 177 13.14 -3.44 -12.26
N ASP A 178 14.17 -4.17 -12.68
CA ASP A 178 15.35 -4.57 -11.89
C ASP A 178 16.65 -3.92 -12.41
N ASP A 179 16.55 -2.94 -13.31
CA ASP A 179 17.70 -2.21 -13.87
C ASP A 179 17.86 -0.80 -13.27
N ILE A 180 19.07 -0.48 -12.81
CA ILE A 180 19.38 0.80 -12.16
C ILE A 180 19.29 1.97 -13.15
N GLY A 181 19.73 1.79 -14.40
CA GLY A 181 19.67 2.85 -15.41
C GLY A 181 18.23 3.23 -15.74
N HIS A 182 17.37 2.22 -15.91
CA HIS A 182 15.93 2.43 -16.13
C HIS A 182 15.26 3.09 -14.92
N PHE A 183 15.61 2.69 -13.70
CA PHE A 183 15.12 3.34 -12.48
C PHE A 183 15.55 4.81 -12.39
N LEU A 184 16.83 5.11 -12.65
CA LEU A 184 17.32 6.50 -12.65
C LEU A 184 16.66 7.35 -13.73
N HIS A 185 16.42 6.78 -14.92
CA HIS A 185 15.67 7.47 -15.97
C HIS A 185 14.22 7.76 -15.55
N TYR A 186 13.55 6.78 -14.94
CA TYR A 186 12.19 6.93 -14.40
C TYR A 186 12.11 8.03 -13.32
N VAL A 187 12.98 7.99 -12.32
CA VAL A 187 13.05 9.03 -11.27
C VAL A 187 13.38 10.39 -11.89
N GLY A 188 14.42 10.46 -12.73
CA GLY A 188 14.85 11.69 -13.38
C GLY A 188 13.73 12.32 -14.22
N ARG A 189 13.03 11.53 -15.02
CA ARG A 189 11.90 12.02 -15.82
C ARG A 189 10.84 12.69 -14.94
N PHE A 190 10.43 12.02 -13.86
CA PHE A 190 9.46 12.57 -12.94
C PHE A 190 9.95 13.87 -12.30
N MET A 191 11.18 13.89 -11.80
CA MET A 191 11.76 15.06 -11.13
C MET A 191 11.77 16.30 -12.02
N PHE A 192 12.11 16.16 -13.30
CA PHE A 192 12.32 17.29 -14.20
C PHE A 192 11.10 17.67 -15.04
N PHE A 193 10.22 16.72 -15.39
CA PHE A 193 9.16 16.96 -16.38
C PHE A 193 7.74 16.87 -15.83
N ILE A 194 7.50 16.33 -14.63
CA ILE A 194 6.12 16.08 -14.18
C ILE A 194 5.27 17.35 -14.04
N TRP A 195 5.89 18.47 -13.65
CA TRP A 195 5.22 19.77 -13.50
C TRP A 195 4.62 20.27 -14.82
N PHE A 196 5.13 19.80 -15.96
CA PHE A 196 4.63 20.12 -17.30
C PHE A 196 3.79 18.97 -17.88
N GLU A 197 4.25 17.72 -17.75
CA GLU A 197 3.56 16.55 -18.32
C GLU A 197 2.18 16.32 -17.71
N LEU A 198 2.02 16.52 -16.39
CA LEU A 198 0.74 16.29 -15.72
C LEU A 198 -0.37 17.27 -16.16
N PRO A 199 -0.15 18.60 -16.19
CA PRO A 199 -1.12 19.52 -16.78
C PRO A 199 -1.45 19.21 -18.24
N LEU A 200 -0.42 18.89 -19.04
CA LEU A 200 -0.60 18.56 -20.45
C LEU A 200 -1.46 17.31 -20.62
N TYR A 201 -1.22 16.26 -19.83
CA TYR A 201 -2.05 15.06 -19.78
C TYR A 201 -3.53 15.41 -19.55
N PHE A 202 -3.83 16.24 -18.55
CA PHE A 202 -5.22 16.63 -18.28
C PHE A 202 -5.84 17.41 -19.44
N ILE A 203 -5.09 18.32 -20.07
CA ILE A 203 -5.54 19.09 -21.23
C ILE A 203 -5.82 18.16 -22.43
N GLN A 204 -4.92 17.22 -22.72
CA GLN A 204 -5.09 16.23 -23.79
C GLN A 204 -6.33 15.33 -23.56
N ARG A 205 -6.64 15.04 -22.30
CA ARG A 205 -7.87 14.32 -21.89
C ARG A 205 -9.11 15.22 -21.75
N LYS A 206 -9.05 16.47 -22.24
CA LYS A 206 -10.13 17.47 -22.18
C LYS A 206 -10.59 17.86 -20.77
N LYS A 207 -9.77 17.57 -19.74
CA LYS A 207 -9.99 17.95 -18.34
C LYS A 207 -9.32 19.30 -18.04
N TYR A 208 -9.67 20.34 -18.81
CA TYR A 208 -8.98 21.64 -18.80
C TYR A 208 -8.89 22.29 -17.42
N ASN A 209 -9.96 22.21 -16.61
CA ASN A 209 -9.97 22.75 -15.25
C ASN A 209 -8.88 22.10 -14.36
N LEU A 210 -8.74 20.77 -14.42
CA LEU A 210 -7.68 20.06 -13.68
C LEU A 210 -6.30 20.42 -14.21
N GLY A 211 -6.13 20.52 -15.53
CA GLY A 211 -4.86 20.90 -16.14
C GLY A 211 -4.38 22.28 -15.71
N VAL A 212 -5.26 23.28 -15.79
CA VAL A 212 -4.95 24.65 -15.34
C VAL A 212 -4.63 24.69 -13.86
N ARG A 213 -5.42 24.02 -13.01
CA ARG A 213 -5.17 24.02 -11.56
C ARG A 213 -3.86 23.34 -11.20
N ALA A 214 -3.59 22.15 -11.76
CA ALA A 214 -2.33 21.44 -11.53
C ALA A 214 -1.12 22.29 -11.96
N PHE A 215 -1.21 22.96 -13.12
CA PHE A 215 -0.15 23.85 -13.59
C PHE A 215 0.06 25.04 -12.67
N LEU A 216 -1.01 25.73 -12.29
CA LEU A 216 -0.92 26.90 -11.41
C LEU A 216 -0.39 26.53 -10.03
N SER A 217 -0.80 25.39 -9.46
CA SER A 217 -0.29 24.95 -8.15
C SER A 217 1.21 24.65 -8.22
N GLU A 218 1.69 23.91 -9.23
CA GLU A 218 3.13 23.63 -9.43
C GLU A 218 3.96 24.91 -9.63
N ILE A 219 3.55 25.79 -10.56
CA ILE A 219 4.27 27.03 -10.85
C ILE A 219 4.28 27.95 -9.62
N SER A 220 3.18 28.02 -8.87
CA SER A 220 3.12 28.81 -7.64
C SER A 220 4.10 28.27 -6.59
N SER A 221 4.18 26.95 -6.42
CA SER A 221 5.14 26.35 -5.49
C SER A 221 6.59 26.60 -5.91
N TYR A 222 6.91 26.52 -7.19
CA TYR A 222 8.25 26.84 -7.70
C TYR A 222 8.60 28.32 -7.53
N ALA A 223 7.68 29.21 -7.85
CA ALA A 223 7.86 30.64 -7.63
C ALA A 223 8.06 30.97 -6.15
N PHE A 224 7.30 30.32 -5.26
CA PHE A 224 7.47 30.44 -3.81
C PHE A 224 8.86 29.97 -3.36
N MET A 225 9.24 28.74 -3.70
CA MET A 225 10.55 28.20 -3.30
C MET A 225 11.70 29.04 -3.84
N TYR A 226 11.61 29.49 -5.10
CA TYR A 226 12.60 30.38 -5.70
C TYR A 226 12.64 31.74 -4.98
N GLY A 227 11.49 32.33 -4.66
CA GLY A 227 11.40 33.58 -3.90
C GLY A 227 12.03 33.46 -2.51
N MET A 228 11.71 32.38 -1.78
CA MET A 228 12.30 32.09 -0.46
C MET A 228 13.82 31.91 -0.56
N TRP A 229 14.30 31.21 -1.60
CA TRP A 229 15.73 31.04 -1.85
C TRP A 229 16.41 32.36 -2.20
N ARG A 230 15.76 33.23 -2.97
CA ARG A 230 16.28 34.56 -3.30
C ARG A 230 16.35 35.48 -2.09
N TRP A 231 15.41 35.34 -1.15
CA TRP A 231 15.41 36.07 0.10
C TRP A 231 16.49 35.56 1.07
N ASN A 232 16.56 34.25 1.31
CA ASN A 232 17.63 33.67 2.11
C ASN A 232 17.96 32.23 1.64
N PRO A 233 19.08 32.04 0.91
CA PRO A 233 19.42 30.76 0.32
C PRO A 233 19.57 29.63 1.35
N LYS A 234 20.22 29.89 2.50
CA LYS A 234 20.55 28.81 3.45
C LYS A 234 19.29 28.19 4.07
N PRO A 235 18.38 28.93 4.74
CA PRO A 235 17.16 28.35 5.28
C PRO A 235 16.29 27.76 4.18
N ALA A 236 16.15 28.44 3.03
CA ALA A 236 15.29 27.96 1.96
C ALA A 236 15.75 26.60 1.40
N THR A 237 17.07 26.38 1.30
CA THR A 237 17.62 25.10 0.87
C THR A 237 17.26 23.98 1.85
N PHE A 238 17.41 24.17 3.16
CA PHE A 238 17.17 23.10 4.14
C PHE A 238 15.69 22.91 4.50
N ILE A 239 14.87 23.96 4.40
CA ILE A 239 13.46 23.93 4.81
C ILE A 239 12.53 23.57 3.65
N PHE A 240 12.86 24.00 2.42
CA PHE A 240 11.97 23.78 1.27
C PHE A 240 12.63 22.89 0.21
N LEU A 241 13.79 23.26 -0.32
CA LEU A 241 14.35 22.57 -1.49
C LEU A 241 14.78 21.13 -1.15
N LEU A 242 15.53 20.93 -0.07
CA LEU A 242 16.00 19.60 0.32
C LEU A 242 14.83 18.66 0.66
N PRO A 243 13.86 19.03 1.52
CA PRO A 243 12.65 18.21 1.72
C PRO A 243 11.90 17.93 0.43
N PHE A 244 11.76 18.92 -0.47
CA PHE A 244 11.12 18.75 -1.77
C PHE A 244 11.80 17.69 -2.64
N PHE A 245 13.12 17.74 -2.75
CA PHE A 245 13.89 16.74 -3.50
C PHE A 245 13.79 15.36 -2.87
N LEU A 246 13.98 15.26 -1.55
CA LEU A 246 13.96 14.00 -0.82
C LEU A 246 12.57 13.33 -0.86
N LEU A 247 11.51 14.11 -0.65
CA LEU A 247 10.15 13.59 -0.69
C LEU A 247 9.80 13.08 -2.09
N ARG A 248 10.05 13.86 -3.16
CA ARG A 248 9.74 13.40 -4.52
C ARG A 248 10.52 12.13 -4.88
N ILE A 249 11.80 12.05 -4.53
CA ILE A 249 12.58 10.81 -4.70
C ILE A 249 11.95 9.67 -3.92
N GLY A 250 11.61 9.89 -2.64
CA GLY A 250 10.97 8.89 -1.78
C GLY A 250 9.65 8.36 -2.35
N LEU A 251 8.78 9.24 -2.84
CA LEU A 251 7.52 8.88 -3.48
C LEU A 251 7.75 8.05 -4.75
N MET A 252 8.75 8.39 -5.57
CA MET A 252 9.05 7.62 -6.79
C MET A 252 9.71 6.26 -6.49
N VAL A 253 10.55 6.19 -5.46
CA VAL A 253 11.11 4.92 -4.95
C VAL A 253 9.98 4.03 -4.42
N GLY A 254 9.02 4.61 -3.70
CA GLY A 254 7.84 3.91 -3.18
C GLY A 254 6.94 3.41 -4.30
N ASN A 255 6.59 4.26 -5.26
CA ASN A 255 5.76 3.88 -6.42
C ASN A 255 6.42 2.77 -7.24
N TRP A 256 7.74 2.83 -7.43
CA TRP A 256 8.47 1.74 -8.09
C TRP A 256 8.30 0.44 -7.30
N GLY A 257 8.47 0.46 -5.98
CA GLY A 257 8.31 -0.73 -5.14
C GLY A 257 6.88 -1.30 -5.19
N GLN A 258 5.88 -0.43 -5.21
CA GLN A 258 4.46 -0.79 -5.32
C GLN A 258 4.11 -1.46 -6.66
N HIS A 259 4.80 -1.08 -7.74
CA HIS A 259 4.43 -1.40 -9.13
C HIS A 259 5.56 -2.02 -9.97
N ALA A 260 6.62 -2.55 -9.35
CA ALA A 260 7.74 -3.11 -10.12
C ALA A 260 7.48 -4.55 -10.60
N LEU A 261 6.64 -5.29 -9.89
CA LEU A 261 6.31 -6.69 -10.17
C LEU A 261 4.95 -6.75 -10.88
N VAL A 262 4.96 -6.54 -12.20
CA VAL A 262 3.76 -6.53 -13.03
C VAL A 262 3.70 -7.82 -13.84
N ASP A 263 2.59 -8.54 -13.75
CA ASP A 263 2.39 -9.78 -14.49
C ASP A 263 2.36 -9.55 -16.00
N GLU A 264 3.09 -10.38 -16.73
CA GLU A 264 3.16 -10.28 -18.18
C GLU A 264 1.86 -10.71 -18.88
N LEU A 265 1.03 -11.58 -18.30
CA LEU A 265 -0.13 -12.14 -18.98
C LEU A 265 -1.35 -11.21 -18.93
N GLU A 266 -1.68 -10.71 -17.73
CA GLU A 266 -2.81 -9.79 -17.50
C GLU A 266 -2.35 -8.54 -16.71
N PRO A 267 -1.56 -7.66 -17.35
CA PRO A 267 -0.92 -6.52 -16.70
C PRO A 267 -1.87 -5.36 -16.34
N ASP A 268 -3.10 -5.39 -16.82
CA ASP A 268 -4.16 -4.39 -16.57
C ASP A 268 -5.00 -4.71 -15.33
N SER A 269 -4.82 -5.91 -14.74
CA SER A 269 -5.50 -6.31 -13.50
C SER A 269 -4.79 -5.73 -12.28
N ASP A 270 -5.52 -5.02 -11.42
CA ASP A 270 -4.98 -4.48 -10.16
C ASP A 270 -4.39 -5.58 -9.27
N TYR A 271 -4.92 -6.81 -9.33
CA TYR A 271 -4.37 -7.97 -8.60
C TYR A 271 -2.96 -8.37 -9.07
N ARG A 272 -2.57 -7.95 -10.28
CA ARG A 272 -1.38 -8.40 -10.99
C ARG A 272 -0.41 -7.26 -11.35
N SER A 273 -0.85 -6.02 -11.22
CA SER A 273 -0.07 -4.80 -11.42
C SER A 273 0.38 -4.12 -10.12
N SER A 274 -0.07 -4.65 -8.97
CA SER A 274 0.27 -4.19 -7.63
C SER A 274 0.56 -5.37 -6.70
N ILE A 275 1.07 -5.09 -5.50
CA ILE A 275 1.44 -6.10 -4.50
C ILE A 275 0.82 -5.78 -3.14
N THR A 276 0.75 -6.79 -2.28
CA THR A 276 0.37 -6.64 -0.87
C THR A 276 1.56 -6.94 0.03
N LEU A 277 1.82 -6.08 1.01
CA LEU A 277 2.85 -6.19 2.03
C LEU A 277 2.19 -6.32 3.41
N ILE A 278 2.57 -7.35 4.14
CA ILE A 278 2.08 -7.66 5.50
C ILE A 278 3.29 -7.65 6.43
N ASP A 279 3.12 -7.30 7.70
CA ASP A 279 4.24 -7.21 8.63
C ASP A 279 5.29 -6.20 8.16
N VAL A 280 4.81 -4.98 7.90
CA VAL A 280 5.64 -3.86 7.44
C VAL A 280 5.30 -2.56 8.17
N PRO A 281 6.29 -1.67 8.39
CA PRO A 281 6.07 -0.35 8.97
C PRO A 281 4.97 0.47 8.28
N SER A 282 4.83 0.38 6.95
CA SER A 282 3.76 1.06 6.20
C SER A 282 2.35 0.70 6.70
N ASN A 283 2.12 -0.50 7.22
CA ASN A 283 0.81 -0.85 7.79
C ASN A 283 0.54 -0.14 9.13
N ARG A 284 1.59 0.05 9.93
CA ARG A 284 1.53 0.69 11.25
C ARG A 284 1.47 2.21 11.16
N TYR A 285 2.34 2.82 10.36
CA TYR A 285 2.55 4.27 10.33
C TYR A 285 1.88 4.97 9.16
N SER A 286 1.55 4.24 8.10
CA SER A 286 0.95 4.77 6.88
C SER A 286 -0.44 4.19 6.62
N PHE A 287 -1.19 3.90 7.68
CA PHE A 287 -2.60 3.53 7.61
C PHE A 287 -2.85 2.33 6.67
N ASN A 288 -2.21 1.18 6.93
CA ASN A 288 -2.39 -0.05 6.13
C ASN A 288 -2.04 0.09 4.63
N ASP A 289 -1.13 0.99 4.25
CA ASP A 289 -0.68 1.18 2.86
C ASP A 289 0.04 -0.05 2.26
N GLY A 290 0.48 -0.99 3.09
CA GLY A 290 0.96 -2.29 2.62
C GLY A 290 -0.11 -3.09 1.87
N TYR A 291 -1.40 -2.85 2.12
CA TYR A 291 -2.50 -3.46 1.36
C TYR A 291 -2.79 -2.71 0.05
N HIS A 292 -1.75 -2.41 -0.72
CA HIS A 292 -1.84 -1.54 -1.91
C HIS A 292 -2.70 -2.11 -3.04
N THR A 293 -2.73 -3.44 -3.22
CA THR A 293 -3.71 -4.08 -4.11
C THR A 293 -5.15 -3.78 -3.69
N ALA A 294 -5.45 -3.84 -2.40
CA ALA A 294 -6.78 -3.49 -1.92
C ALA A 294 -7.06 -1.99 -2.17
N HIS A 295 -6.07 -1.12 -1.93
CA HIS A 295 -6.16 0.31 -2.21
C HIS A 295 -6.49 0.58 -3.69
N HIS A 296 -5.80 -0.03 -4.64
CA HIS A 296 -6.09 0.11 -6.06
C HIS A 296 -7.51 -0.34 -6.43
N LEU A 297 -7.95 -1.49 -5.92
CA LEU A 297 -9.30 -2.02 -6.16
C LEU A 297 -10.42 -1.10 -5.64
N ASN A 298 -10.17 -0.36 -4.55
CA ASN A 298 -11.09 0.67 -4.07
C ASN A 298 -10.33 1.73 -3.25
N PRO A 299 -9.94 2.85 -3.87
CA PRO A 299 -9.16 3.91 -3.22
C PRO A 299 -9.93 4.71 -2.17
N ARG A 300 -11.24 4.45 -2.03
CA ARG A 300 -12.11 5.06 -1.01
C ARG A 300 -12.38 4.15 0.18
N ARG A 301 -11.87 2.92 0.17
CA ARG A 301 -12.03 2.00 1.29
C ARG A 301 -11.37 2.61 2.52
N HIS A 302 -12.04 2.53 3.66
CA HIS A 302 -11.44 3.00 4.89
C HIS A 302 -10.20 2.14 5.21
N TRP A 303 -9.09 2.77 5.56
CA TRP A 303 -7.80 2.11 5.67
C TRP A 303 -7.77 0.89 6.61
N ARG A 304 -8.59 0.90 7.68
CA ARG A 304 -8.75 -0.25 8.59
C ARG A 304 -9.50 -1.45 8.03
N GLU A 305 -10.18 -1.30 6.91
CA GLU A 305 -10.98 -2.36 6.29
C GLU A 305 -10.18 -3.18 5.29
N HIS A 306 -8.99 -2.72 4.87
CA HIS A 306 -8.16 -3.45 3.91
C HIS A 306 -7.82 -4.88 4.36
N PRO A 307 -7.41 -5.15 5.62
CA PRO A 307 -7.09 -6.51 6.06
C PRO A 307 -8.30 -7.46 5.98
N ALA A 308 -9.47 -6.99 6.46
CA ALA A 308 -10.70 -7.78 6.43
C ALA A 308 -11.17 -8.06 4.99
N HIS A 309 -11.05 -7.07 4.11
CA HIS A 309 -11.36 -7.22 2.69
C HIS A 309 -10.41 -8.20 1.98
N PHE A 310 -9.11 -8.12 2.29
CA PHE A 310 -8.10 -9.03 1.74
C PHE A 310 -8.46 -10.49 2.06
N LEU A 311 -8.73 -10.82 3.33
CA LEU A 311 -9.14 -12.20 3.70
C LEU A 311 -10.48 -12.62 3.07
N GLN A 312 -11.47 -11.73 3.02
CA GLN A 312 -12.75 -12.01 2.34
C GLN A 312 -12.57 -12.32 0.85
N SER A 313 -11.56 -11.73 0.22
CA SER A 313 -11.25 -11.90 -1.20
C SER A 313 -10.07 -12.83 -1.44
N LYS A 314 -9.58 -13.56 -0.42
CA LYS A 314 -8.34 -14.36 -0.48
C LYS A 314 -8.33 -15.32 -1.68
N THR A 315 -9.48 -15.96 -1.97
CA THR A 315 -9.65 -16.84 -3.13
C THR A 315 -9.52 -16.11 -4.47
N THR A 316 -10.05 -14.90 -4.58
CA THR A 316 -9.89 -14.04 -5.78
C THR A 316 -8.44 -13.61 -5.96
N TYR A 317 -7.75 -13.20 -4.89
CA TYR A 317 -6.32 -12.87 -4.92
C TYR A 317 -5.49 -14.05 -5.42
N ALA A 318 -5.73 -15.24 -4.83
CA ALA A 318 -5.08 -16.48 -5.22
C ALA A 318 -5.36 -16.87 -6.69
N GLY A 319 -6.61 -16.77 -7.13
CA GLY A 319 -7.02 -17.08 -8.50
C GLY A 319 -6.43 -16.16 -9.57
N ASN A 320 -6.09 -14.92 -9.21
CA ASN A 320 -5.42 -13.96 -10.08
C ASN A 320 -3.88 -14.00 -9.97
N GLY A 321 -3.32 -14.88 -9.12
CA GLY A 321 -1.88 -14.95 -8.92
C GLY A 321 -1.28 -13.68 -8.28
N ALA A 322 -2.03 -13.01 -7.40
CA ALA A 322 -1.58 -11.84 -6.67
C ALA A 322 -0.32 -12.15 -5.83
N LEU A 323 0.51 -11.15 -5.60
CA LEU A 323 1.74 -11.28 -4.83
C LEU A 323 1.56 -10.69 -3.43
N VAL A 324 1.90 -11.50 -2.43
CA VAL A 324 1.87 -11.12 -1.02
C VAL A 324 3.27 -11.31 -0.45
N PHE A 325 3.83 -10.26 0.15
CA PHE A 325 5.12 -10.32 0.82
C PHE A 325 4.97 -10.04 2.31
N THR A 326 5.93 -10.54 3.08
CA THR A 326 6.06 -10.28 4.51
C THR A 326 7.41 -9.68 4.86
N ASN A 327 7.44 -8.75 5.81
CA ASN A 327 8.68 -8.20 6.37
C ASN A 327 9.64 -7.62 5.30
N ILE A 328 9.08 -6.93 4.31
CA ILE A 328 9.83 -6.15 3.32
C ILE A 328 8.96 -4.99 2.85
N ASP A 329 9.33 -3.76 3.19
CA ASP A 329 8.57 -2.55 2.81
C ASP A 329 8.96 -2.04 1.40
N TYR A 330 8.17 -1.14 0.80
CA TYR A 330 8.32 -0.74 -0.62
C TYR A 330 9.71 -0.22 -0.98
N ILE A 331 10.32 0.61 -0.12
CA ILE A 331 11.68 1.13 -0.35
C ILE A 331 12.69 -0.02 -0.42
N MET A 332 12.58 -0.98 0.50
CA MET A 332 13.50 -2.10 0.58
C MET A 332 13.25 -3.10 -0.55
N LEU A 333 12.00 -3.25 -0.99
CA LEU A 333 11.65 -4.01 -2.18
C LEU A 333 12.30 -3.40 -3.42
N THR A 334 12.20 -2.08 -3.61
CA THR A 334 12.88 -1.37 -4.71
C THR A 334 14.39 -1.62 -4.67
N ILE A 335 15.04 -1.42 -3.52
CA ILE A 335 16.49 -1.65 -3.37
C ILE A 335 16.85 -3.11 -3.70
N THR A 336 16.06 -4.07 -3.24
CA THR A 336 16.30 -5.51 -3.46
C THR A 336 16.16 -5.87 -4.94
N LEU A 337 15.15 -5.34 -5.62
CA LEU A 337 14.98 -5.52 -7.07
C LEU A 337 16.17 -4.93 -7.85
N LEU A 338 16.62 -3.73 -7.52
CA LEU A 338 17.76 -3.10 -8.18
C LEU A 338 19.08 -3.83 -7.93
N ARG A 339 19.18 -4.59 -6.83
CA ARG A 339 20.27 -5.53 -6.56
C ARG A 339 20.09 -6.90 -7.24
N LYS A 340 18.93 -7.15 -7.86
CA LYS A 340 18.54 -8.42 -8.48
C LYS A 340 18.55 -9.60 -7.51
N ASP A 341 18.33 -9.34 -6.22
CA ASP A 341 18.29 -10.37 -5.19
C ASP A 341 16.91 -11.03 -5.09
N TYR A 342 16.57 -11.76 -6.15
CA TYR A 342 15.29 -12.47 -6.25
C TYR A 342 15.15 -13.61 -5.25
N MET A 343 16.28 -14.15 -4.75
CA MET A 343 16.24 -15.20 -3.73
C MET A 343 15.80 -14.62 -2.39
N TYR A 344 16.26 -13.43 -2.02
CA TYR A 344 15.74 -12.73 -0.84
C TYR A 344 14.27 -12.36 -1.00
N LEU A 345 13.84 -11.88 -2.17
CA LEU A 345 12.41 -11.60 -2.42
C LEU A 345 11.56 -12.87 -2.31
N ALA A 346 12.06 -14.01 -2.81
CA ALA A 346 11.39 -15.28 -2.68
C ALA A 346 11.25 -15.75 -1.22
N ASP A 347 12.23 -15.46 -0.34
CA ASP A 347 12.10 -15.71 1.10
C ASP A 347 11.01 -14.88 1.78
N ARG A 348 10.69 -13.73 1.20
CA ARG A 348 9.70 -12.79 1.73
C ARG A 348 8.32 -13.01 1.13
N LEU A 349 8.17 -13.76 0.04
CA LEU A 349 6.86 -14.04 -0.55
C LEU A 349 6.09 -15.02 0.36
N VAL A 350 4.87 -14.65 0.74
CA VAL A 350 3.91 -15.57 1.38
C VAL A 350 3.10 -16.23 0.26
N PRO A 351 3.34 -17.51 -0.05
CA PRO A 351 2.70 -18.13 -1.21
C PRO A 351 1.19 -18.31 -0.96
N ILE A 352 0.39 -17.97 -1.98
CA ILE A 352 -1.07 -18.17 -1.98
C ILE A 352 -1.52 -18.94 -3.23
N GLY A 353 -2.59 -19.73 -3.10
CA GLY A 353 -3.17 -20.49 -4.22
C GLY A 353 -2.19 -21.47 -4.87
N ASN A 354 -1.95 -21.29 -6.17
CA ASN A 354 -1.04 -22.12 -6.96
C ASN A 354 0.45 -21.88 -6.61
N GLN A 355 0.77 -20.80 -5.89
CA GLN A 355 2.13 -20.55 -5.42
C GLN A 355 2.51 -21.48 -4.26
N ILE A 356 1.52 -22.01 -3.53
CA ILE A 356 1.75 -22.93 -2.42
C ILE A 356 2.24 -24.26 -3.00
N GLY A 357 3.48 -24.63 -2.63
CA GLY A 357 4.20 -25.79 -3.16
C GLY A 357 5.36 -25.42 -4.09
N MET A 358 5.42 -24.17 -4.59
CA MET A 358 6.57 -23.70 -5.36
C MET A 358 7.82 -23.66 -4.49
N SER A 359 8.93 -24.15 -5.03
CA SER A 359 10.24 -23.96 -4.44
C SER A 359 10.65 -22.49 -4.47
N LYS A 360 11.59 -22.13 -3.60
CA LYS A 360 12.17 -20.79 -3.55
C LYS A 360 12.75 -20.35 -4.91
N VAL A 361 13.34 -21.27 -5.67
CA VAL A 361 13.92 -20.99 -7.00
C VAL A 361 12.81 -20.73 -8.02
N GLU A 362 11.72 -21.50 -8.00
CA GLU A 362 10.56 -21.26 -8.87
C GLU A 362 9.92 -19.91 -8.58
N ILE A 363 9.78 -19.53 -7.30
CA ILE A 363 9.29 -18.21 -6.90
C ILE A 363 10.24 -17.11 -7.40
N ALA A 364 11.55 -17.24 -7.19
CA ALA A 364 12.52 -16.25 -7.64
C ALA A 364 12.47 -16.06 -9.18
N ASN A 365 12.34 -17.16 -9.93
CA ASN A 365 12.19 -17.11 -11.38
C ASN A 365 10.88 -16.45 -11.81
N MET A 366 9.76 -16.76 -11.16
CA MET A 366 8.47 -16.11 -11.38
C MET A 366 8.56 -14.60 -11.12
N LEU A 367 9.18 -14.17 -10.01
CA LEU A 367 9.34 -12.75 -9.71
C LEU A 367 10.20 -12.03 -10.76
N LYS A 368 11.21 -12.72 -11.31
CA LYS A 368 12.05 -12.17 -12.39
C LYS A 368 11.28 -11.92 -13.67
N THR A 369 10.33 -12.78 -14.07
CA THR A 369 9.52 -12.53 -15.27
C THR A 369 8.67 -11.27 -15.15
N LYS A 370 8.15 -10.98 -13.96
CA LYS A 370 7.30 -9.82 -13.67
C LYS A 370 8.01 -8.46 -13.73
N THR A 371 9.34 -8.45 -13.80
CA THR A 371 10.14 -7.22 -13.92
C THR A 371 10.43 -6.81 -15.37
N ARG A 372 10.01 -7.62 -16.36
CA ARG A 372 10.38 -7.41 -17.77
C ARG A 372 9.67 -6.21 -18.39
N ALA A 373 10.43 -5.33 -19.03
CA ALA A 373 9.88 -4.23 -19.79
C ALA A 373 8.88 -4.73 -20.84
N PHE A 374 7.72 -4.07 -20.94
CA PHE A 374 6.76 -4.33 -21.99
C PHE A 374 7.17 -3.57 -23.26
N THR A 375 7.13 -4.24 -24.41
CA THR A 375 7.28 -3.55 -25.69
C THR A 375 6.00 -2.80 -26.04
N GLU A 376 6.06 -1.82 -26.95
CA GLU A 376 4.84 -1.13 -27.43
C GLU A 376 3.85 -2.11 -28.10
N ALA A 377 4.35 -3.21 -28.68
CA ALA A 377 3.50 -4.28 -29.20
C ALA A 377 2.77 -5.05 -28.08
N ASP A 378 3.47 -5.36 -26.98
CA ASP A 378 2.84 -5.97 -25.80
C ASP A 378 1.78 -5.05 -25.20
N ILE A 379 2.12 -3.76 -25.08
CA ILE A 379 1.22 -2.74 -24.54
C ILE A 379 -0.07 -2.67 -25.36
N LYS A 380 0.04 -2.51 -26.68
CA LYS A 380 -1.12 -2.46 -27.58
C LYS A 380 -1.97 -3.73 -27.57
N LYS A 381 -1.36 -4.88 -27.28
CA LYS A 381 -2.06 -6.17 -27.22
C LYS A 381 -2.80 -6.37 -25.90
N ARG A 382 -2.19 -5.95 -24.79
CA ARG A 382 -2.60 -6.33 -23.43
C ARG A 382 -3.37 -5.25 -22.68
N PHE A 383 -3.19 -3.98 -23.01
CA PHE A 383 -3.95 -2.86 -22.44
C PHE A 383 -4.91 -2.34 -23.50
N LYS A 384 -6.20 -2.66 -23.36
CA LYS A 384 -7.24 -2.33 -24.34
C LYS A 384 -8.13 -1.18 -23.90
#